data_AF-A0A1I5AVM9-F1
#
_entry.id   AF-A0A1I5AVM9-F1
#
_cell.length_a   1.000
_cell.length_b   1.000
_cell.length_c   1.000
_cell.angle_alpha   90.00
_cell.angle_beta   90.00
_cell.angle_gamma   90.00
#
_symmetry.space_group_name_H-M   'P 1'
#
loop_
_entity.id
_entity.type
_entity.pdbx_description
1 polymer ?
#
loop_
_entity_poly.entity_id
_entity_poly.type
_entity_poly.pdbx_seq_one_letter_code
_entity_poly.pdbx_strand_id
1 'polypeptide(L)'
;MLLRTDKPKIKWREEFTLPAKPDTWGNPEPLGTRSVSTDGRVSITEREVSPERGIIFNSWAVAPGDPKGRYVIRVFIEGVLASVFEFDVQ
;
A
#
# COMPACT_ATOMS: atom_id res chain seq x y z
N MET A 1 -4.27 6.94 -8.84
CA MET A 1 -3.22 7.32 -9.81
C MET A 1 -3.70 6.96 -11.22
N LEU A 2 -3.38 7.77 -12.24
CA LEU A 2 -3.61 7.43 -13.65
C LEU A 2 -2.31 6.90 -14.25
N LEU A 3 -2.31 5.66 -14.75
CA LEU A 3 -1.17 5.04 -15.41
C LEU A 3 -1.35 5.05 -16.93
N ARG A 4 -0.25 5.30 -17.66
CA ARG A 4 -0.16 5.09 -19.11
C ARG A 4 0.70 3.86 -19.37
N THR A 5 0.08 2.78 -19.86
CA THR A 5 0.75 1.53 -20.23
C THR A 5 -0.06 0.81 -21.30
N ASP A 6 0.62 0.01 -22.10
CA ASP A 6 0.11 -0.94 -23.09
C ASP A 6 -0.03 -2.36 -22.53
N LYS A 7 0.61 -2.67 -21.40
CA LYS A 7 0.57 -3.98 -20.77
C LYS A 7 -0.84 -4.29 -20.24
N PRO A 8 -1.44 -5.45 -20.57
CA PRO A 8 -2.77 -5.84 -20.08
C PRO A 8 -2.78 -6.22 -18.60
N LYS A 9 -1.60 -6.44 -18.01
CA LYS A 9 -1.36 -6.69 -16.61
C LYS A 9 -0.05 -6.04 -16.17
N ILE A 10 0.00 -5.57 -14.93
CA ILE A 10 1.17 -4.94 -14.33
C ILE A 10 1.36 -5.43 -12.89
N LYS A 11 2.61 -5.40 -12.43
CA LYS A 11 2.97 -5.60 -11.03
C LYS A 11 2.82 -4.27 -10.28
N TRP A 12 2.02 -4.29 -9.22
CA TRP A 12 1.81 -3.19 -8.29
C TRP A 12 2.29 -3.63 -6.90
N ARG A 13 3.01 -2.75 -6.21
CA ARG A 13 3.36 -2.90 -4.79
C ARG A 13 3.00 -1.63 -4.03
N GLU A 14 2.45 -1.81 -2.84
CA GLU A 14 2.23 -0.74 -1.88
C GLU A 14 2.99 -1.05 -0.58
N GLU A 15 3.86 -0.14 -0.18
CA GLU A 15 4.57 -0.16 1.11
C GLU A 15 3.95 0.90 2.01
N PHE A 16 3.09 0.46 2.94
CA PHE A 16 2.40 1.33 3.88
C PHE A 16 3.18 1.36 5.20
N THR A 17 3.85 2.49 5.48
CA THR A 17 4.71 2.71 6.64
C THR A 17 4.01 3.53 7.72
N LEU A 18 4.06 3.03 8.95
CA LEU A 18 3.55 3.62 10.18
C LEU A 18 4.68 3.99 11.16
N PRO A 19 4.40 4.87 12.15
CA PRO A 19 5.56 5.29 13.54
C PRO A 19 4.88 5.74 13.36
N ALA A 20 4.21 4.50 14.30
CA ALA A 20 4.82 3.36 15.09
C ALA A 20 4.51 1.96 14.50
N LYS A 21 4.56 0.89 15.31
CA LYS A 21 3.90 -0.39 15.00
C LYS A 21 2.46 -0.33 15.53
N PRO A 22 1.42 -0.75 14.78
CA PRO A 22 0.05 -0.85 15.28
C PRO A 22 -0.18 -2.14 16.09
N ASP A 23 -1.24 -2.16 16.90
CA ASP A 23 -1.66 -3.36 17.64
C ASP A 23 -1.95 -4.55 16.69
N THR A 24 -2.53 -4.27 15.52
CA THR A 24 -2.77 -5.25 14.47
C THR A 24 -2.82 -4.58 13.10
N TRP A 25 -2.42 -5.32 12.06
CA TRP A 25 -2.64 -4.95 10.65
C TRP A 25 -3.99 -5.46 10.12
N GLY A 26 -4.84 -6.02 10.97
CA GLY A 26 -6.06 -6.71 10.57
C GLY A 26 -5.79 -7.94 9.69
N ASN A 27 -6.84 -8.45 9.04
CA ASN A 27 -6.71 -9.52 8.05
C ASN A 27 -6.00 -9.01 6.78
N PRO A 28 -5.23 -9.86 6.07
CA PRO A 28 -4.73 -9.52 4.74
C PRO A 28 -5.90 -9.30 3.77
N GLU A 29 -5.70 -8.41 2.79
CA GLU A 29 -6.67 -8.18 1.73
C GLU A 29 -6.89 -9.46 0.88
N PRO A 30 -8.09 -9.72 0.35
CA PRO A 30 -8.43 -11.00 -0.29
C PRO A 30 -7.76 -11.27 -1.65
N LEU A 31 -7.00 -10.30 -2.18
CA LEU A 31 -6.28 -10.40 -3.44
C LEU A 31 -4.82 -9.98 -3.28
N GLY A 32 -3.90 -10.75 -3.86
CA GLY A 32 -2.46 -10.52 -3.77
C GLY A 32 -1.81 -11.21 -2.56
N THR A 33 -0.58 -10.81 -2.27
CA THR A 33 0.19 -11.26 -1.10
C THR A 33 0.50 -10.08 -0.20
N ARG A 34 0.33 -10.24 1.11
CA ARG A 34 0.71 -9.24 2.11
C ARG A 34 1.78 -9.80 3.05
N SER A 35 2.85 -9.05 3.25
CA SER A 35 3.85 -9.29 4.30
C SER A 35 3.96 -8.08 5.22
N VAL A 36 4.63 -8.22 6.36
CA VAL A 36 4.89 -7.14 7.32
C VAL A 36 6.37 -7.15 7.68
N SER A 37 6.98 -5.97 7.82
CA SER A 37 8.39 -5.81 8.23
C SER A 37 8.68 -6.39 9.62
N THR A 38 9.95 -6.72 9.88
CA THR A 38 10.40 -7.34 11.15
C THR A 38 10.12 -6.47 12.37
N ASP A 39 10.10 -5.14 12.22
CA ASP A 39 9.74 -4.19 13.28
C ASP A 39 8.23 -3.96 13.43
N GLY A 40 7.42 -4.55 12.53
CA GLY A 40 5.96 -4.44 12.50
C GLY A 40 5.43 -3.12 11.91
N ARG A 41 6.27 -2.21 11.42
CA ARG A 41 5.90 -0.84 11.03
C ARG A 41 5.50 -0.67 9.56
N VAL A 42 5.82 -1.63 8.69
CA VAL A 42 5.51 -1.57 7.26
C VAL A 42 4.68 -2.77 6.85
N SER A 43 3.47 -2.53 6.33
CA SER A 43 2.73 -3.53 5.56
C SER A 43 3.13 -3.42 4.09
N ILE A 44 3.47 -4.54 3.47
CA ILE A 44 3.85 -4.61 2.06
C ILE A 44 2.82 -5.49 1.35
N THR A 45 2.02 -4.89 0.47
CA THR A 45 1.02 -5.61 -0.35
C THR A 45 1.48 -5.63 -1.81
N GLU A 46 1.53 -6.81 -2.41
CA GLU A 46 1.93 -7.02 -3.82
C GLU A 46 0.81 -7.70 -4.63
N ARG A 47 0.59 -7.21 -5.85
CA ARG A 47 -0.46 -7.69 -6.78
C ARG A 47 0.02 -7.67 -8.22
N GLU A 48 -0.57 -8.56 -9.02
CA GLU A 48 -0.63 -8.40 -10.47
C GLU A 48 -2.06 -7.93 -10.83
N VAL A 49 -2.20 -6.76 -11.46
CA VAL A 49 -3.50 -6.11 -11.70
C VAL A 49 -3.68 -5.75 -13.17
N SER A 50 -4.94 -5.74 -13.64
CA SER A 50 -5.34 -5.18 -14.94
C SER A 50 -6.03 -3.82 -14.71
N PRO A 51 -5.40 -2.68 -15.04
CA PRO A 51 -5.96 -1.36 -14.72
C PRO A 51 -7.17 -0.99 -15.61
N GLU A 52 -8.37 -1.05 -15.07
CA GLU A 52 -9.55 -0.54 -15.79
C GLU A 52 -9.42 0.96 -16.06
N ARG A 53 -9.49 1.35 -17.34
CA ARG A 53 -9.32 2.75 -17.80
C ARG A 53 -8.02 3.41 -17.30
N GLY A 54 -6.97 2.63 -17.06
CA GLY A 54 -5.67 3.11 -16.56
C GLY A 54 -5.66 3.44 -15.05
N ILE A 55 -6.68 3.04 -14.30
CA ILE A 55 -6.80 3.28 -12.86
C ILE A 55 -6.38 2.03 -12.09
N ILE A 56 -5.59 2.25 -11.03
CA ILE A 56 -5.34 1.28 -9.96
C ILE A 56 -5.92 1.87 -8.68
N PHE A 57 -6.62 1.04 -7.91
CA PHE A 57 -7.24 1.41 -6.64
C PHE A 57 -6.76 0.50 -5.52
N ASN A 58 -6.46 1.08 -4.36
CA ASN A 58 -6.40 0.36 -3.09
C ASN A 58 -7.08 1.21 -2.00
N SER A 59 -7.49 0.57 -0.91
CA SER A 59 -8.14 1.25 0.22
C SER A 59 -7.79 0.60 1.55
N TRP A 60 -7.38 1.43 2.50
CA TRP A 60 -7.15 1.13 3.91
C TRP A 60 -7.94 2.14 4.75
N ALA A 61 -7.98 1.95 6.06
CA ALA A 61 -8.55 2.90 7.01
C ALA A 61 -7.67 2.96 8.27
N VAL A 62 -7.70 4.08 8.99
CA VAL A 62 -7.14 4.16 10.34
C VAL A 62 -8.12 3.50 11.31
N ALA A 63 -7.62 2.60 12.15
CA ALA A 63 -8.39 1.80 13.10
C ALA A 63 -8.01 2.06 14.57
N PRO A 64 -8.85 1.73 15.56
CA PRO A 64 -8.44 1.70 16.96
C PRO A 64 -7.24 0.75 17.15
N GLY A 65 -6.17 1.23 17.81
CA GLY A 65 -4.89 0.52 17.91
C GLY A 65 -3.83 0.96 16.89
N ASP A 66 -4.19 1.84 15.95
CA ASP A 66 -3.23 2.54 15.11
C ASP A 66 -2.53 3.70 15.87
N PRO A 67 -1.21 3.87 15.69
CA PRO A 67 -0.44 4.89 16.41
C PRO A 67 -0.51 6.27 15.75
N LYS A 68 -0.56 7.33 16.54
CA LYS A 68 -0.56 8.72 16.04
C LYS A 68 0.81 9.15 15.47
N GLY A 69 0.80 10.01 14.45
CA GLY A 69 1.99 10.54 13.77
C GLY A 69 1.93 10.45 12.24
N ARG A 70 3.09 10.56 11.58
CA ARG A 70 3.22 10.64 10.11
C ARG A 70 3.17 9.25 9.45
N TYR A 71 2.23 9.09 8.53
CA TYR A 71 2.03 7.88 7.74
C TYR A 71 2.60 8.11 6.33
N VAL A 72 3.23 7.08 5.76
CA VAL A 72 3.85 7.16 4.43
C VAL A 72 3.51 5.94 3.59
N ILE A 73 2.89 6.15 2.43
CA ILE A 73 2.56 5.10 1.46
C ILE A 73 3.43 5.28 0.23
N ARG A 74 4.22 4.27 -0.12
CA ARG A 74 4.99 4.23 -1.38
C ARG A 74 4.36 3.24 -2.34
N VAL A 75 3.96 3.72 -3.52
CA VAL A 75 3.37 2.90 -4.58
C VAL A 75 4.38 2.69 -5.69
N PHE A 76 4.67 1.43 -6.00
CA PHE A 76 5.57 1.02 -7.06
C PHE A 76 4.80 0.32 -8.19
N ILE A 77 5.19 0.60 -9.43
CA ILE A 77 4.68 -0.04 -10.65
C ILE A 77 5.85 -0.66 -11.40
N GLU A 78 5.76 -1.95 -11.74
CA GLU A 78 6.85 -2.71 -12.37
C GLU A 78 8.19 -2.63 -11.59
N GLY A 79 8.11 -2.43 -10.27
CA GLY A 79 9.27 -2.23 -9.38
C GLY A 79 9.80 -0.78 -9.28
N VAL A 80 9.30 0.14 -10.10
CA VAL A 80 9.69 1.57 -10.09
C VAL A 80 8.77 2.35 -9.15
N LEU A 81 9.33 3.21 -8.28
CA LEU A 81 8.54 4.09 -7.42
C LEU A 81 7.75 5.09 -8.28
N ALA A 82 6.43 4.97 -8.25
CA ALA A 82 5.52 5.74 -9.10
C ALA A 82 4.80 6.88 -8.35
N SER A 83 4.59 6.73 -7.04
CA SER A 83 3.99 7.77 -6.20
C SER A 83 4.35 7.59 -4.72
N VAL A 84 4.35 8.68 -3.97
CA VAL A 84 4.40 8.70 -2.50
C VAL A 84 3.21 9.52 -1.99
N PHE A 85 2.51 9.01 -0.98
CA PHE A 85 1.47 9.74 -0.26
C PHE A 85 1.86 9.85 1.21
N GLU A 86 1.71 11.03 1.79
CA GLU A 86 2.08 11.31 3.18
C GLU A 86 0.98 12.11 3.86
N PHE A 87 0.67 11.77 5.11
CA PHE A 87 -0.38 12.39 5.93
C PHE A 87 -0.10 12.15 7.42
N ASP A 88 -0.69 12.96 8.29
CA ASP A 88 -0.57 12.81 9.74
C ASP A 88 -1.89 12.33 10.37
N VAL A 89 -1.78 11.40 11.32
CA VAL A 89 -2.89 10.86 12.13
C VAL A 89 -2.80 11.45 13.54
N GLN A 90 -3.90 12.01 14.07
CA GLN A 90 -3.95 12.79 15.32
C GLN A 90 -4.81 12.18 16.43
#